data_AF-A0A353LSS3-F1
#
_entry.id   AF-A0A353LSS3-F1
#
_cell.length_a   1.000
_cell.length_b   1.000
_cell.length_c   1.000
_cell.angle_alpha   90.00
_cell.angle_beta   90.00
_cell.angle_gamma   90.00
#
_symmetry.space_group_name_H-M   'P 1'
#
loop_
_entity.id
_entity.type
_entity.pdbx_description
1 polymer ?
#
loop_
_entity_poly.entity_id
_entity_poly.type
_entity_poly.pdbx_seq_one_letter_code
_entity_poly.pdbx_strand_id
1 'polypeptide(L)' 'MASANEIARQKMAAALTEAEAHKIPADVLGRAFLEEVLNLYRQSRPLGDIASELQFHIDNLDPDGDQVFMRP' A
#
# COMPACT_ATOMS: atom_id res chain seq x y z
N MET A 1 -0.47 21.59 -3.40
CA MET A 1 -1.49 20.52 -3.22
C MET A 1 -0.73 19.21 -3.10
N ALA A 2 -1.08 18.35 -2.14
CA ALA A 2 -0.43 17.04 -2.02
C ALA A 2 -0.92 16.13 -3.16
N SER A 3 0.00 15.38 -3.77
CA SER A 3 -0.29 14.31 -4.73
C SER A 3 -0.92 13.10 -4.03
N ALA A 4 -1.63 12.27 -4.80
CA ALA A 4 -2.21 11.03 -4.27
C ALA A 4 -1.17 10.13 -3.59
N ASN A 5 0.04 10.02 -4.17
CA ASN A 5 1.14 9.24 -3.63
C ASN A 5 1.69 9.83 -2.32
N GLU A 6 1.75 11.16 -2.18
CA GLU A 6 2.15 11.78 -0.91
C GLU A 6 1.14 11.50 0.20
N ILE A 7 -0.17 11.59 -0.12
CA ILE A 7 -1.24 11.26 0.84
C ILE A 7 -1.14 9.79 1.24
N ALA A 8 -1.00 8.87 0.29
CA ALA A 8 -0.90 7.44 0.55
C ALA A 8 0.30 7.11 1.44
N ARG A 9 1.50 7.66 1.13
CA ARG A 9 2.71 7.46 1.94
C ARG A 9 2.55 7.98 3.36
N GLN A 10 1.98 9.17 3.54
CA GLN A 10 1.74 9.73 4.87
C GLN A 10 0.77 8.89 5.70
N LYS A 11 -0.29 8.37 5.08
CA LYS A 11 -1.27 7.51 5.76
C LYS A 11 -0.71 6.14 6.09
N MET A 12 0.08 5.54 5.20
CA MET A 12 0.78 4.29 5.48
C MET A 12 1.77 4.45 6.64
N ALA A 13 2.55 5.53 6.65
CA ALA A 13 3.48 5.82 7.74
C ALA A 13 2.77 5.92 9.10
N ALA A 14 1.66 6.65 9.16
CA ALA A 14 0.86 6.78 10.38
C ALA A 14 0.28 5.44 10.85
N ALA A 15 -0.23 4.63 9.91
CA ALA A 15 -0.79 3.31 10.22
C ALA A 15 0.27 2.31 10.70
N LEU A 16 1.50 2.39 10.19
CA LEU A 16 2.62 1.58 10.67
C LEU A 16 2.97 1.89 12.13
N THR A 17 3.02 3.18 12.49
CA THR A 17 3.22 3.61 13.89
C THR A 17 2.13 3.09 14.81
N GLU A 18 0.87 3.14 14.37
CA GLU A 18 -0.27 2.60 15.12
C GLU A 18 -0.17 1.07 15.26
N ALA A 19 0.13 0.36 14.17
CA ALA A 19 0.31 -1.09 14.18
C ALA A 19 1.41 -1.53 15.15
N GLU A 20 2.53 -0.81 15.22
CA GLU A 20 3.60 -1.07 16.18
C GLU A 20 3.11 -0.96 17.63
N ALA A 21 2.35 0.09 17.96
CA ALA A 21 1.77 0.26 19.29
C ALA A 21 0.83 -0.90 19.69
N HIS A 22 0.19 -1.52 18.69
CA HIS A 22 -0.69 -2.68 18.86
C HIS A 22 0.01 -4.04 18.66
N LYS A 23 1.34 -4.07 18.43
CA LYS A 23 2.12 -5.28 18.10
C LYS A 23 1.59 -6.04 16.87
N ILE A 24 1.01 -5.32 15.93
CA ILE A 24 0.54 -5.87 14.65
C ILE A 24 1.72 -5.85 13.67
N PRO A 25 2.09 -7.00 13.07
CA PRO A 25 3.17 -7.05 12.09
C PRO A 25 2.88 -6.22 10.84
N ALA A 26 3.90 -5.57 10.27
CA ALA A 26 3.77 -4.76 9.06
C ALA A 26 3.21 -5.54 7.85
N ASP A 27 3.58 -6.82 7.68
CA ASP A 27 3.01 -7.68 6.62
C ASP A 27 1.49 -7.87 6.79
N VAL A 28 1.01 -8.01 8.03
CA VAL A 28 -0.42 -8.15 8.33
C VAL A 28 -1.16 -6.85 7.99
N LEU A 29 -0.60 -5.70 8.39
CA LEU A 29 -1.14 -4.39 8.02
C LEU A 29 -1.18 -4.20 6.51
N GLY A 30 -0.08 -4.54 5.81
CA GLY A 30 0.03 -4.42 4.36
C GLY A 30 -1.02 -5.24 3.62
N ARG A 31 -1.29 -6.47 4.06
CA ARG A 31 -2.36 -7.31 3.50
C ARG A 31 -3.75 -6.71 3.72
N ALA A 32 -4.02 -6.15 4.90
CA ALA A 32 -5.28 -5.48 5.18
C ALA A 32 -5.48 -4.24 4.30
N PHE A 33 -4.43 -3.42 4.10
CA PHE A 33 -4.48 -2.29 3.18
C PHE A 33 -4.73 -2.71 1.74
N LEU A 34 -4.08 -3.80 1.29
CA LEU A 34 -4.32 -4.34 -0.05
C LEU A 34 -5.78 -4.77 -0.21
N GLU A 35 -6.38 -5.44 0.78
CA GLU A 35 -7.79 -5.81 0.76
C GLU A 35 -8.72 -4.59 0.60
N GLU A 36 -8.47 -3.51 1.34
CA GLU A 36 -9.22 -2.25 1.22
C GLU A 36 -9.07 -1.60 -0.17
N VAL A 37 -7.88 -1.63 -0.75
CA VAL A 37 -7.63 -1.13 -2.12
C VAL A 37 -8.42 -1.97 -3.14
N LEU A 38 -8.39 -3.29 -3.04
CA LEU A 38 -9.15 -4.18 -3.93
C LEU A 38 -10.66 -3.99 -3.76
N ASN A 39 -11.12 -3.77 -2.52
CA ASN A 39 -12.51 -3.43 -2.21
C ASN A 39 -12.94 -2.09 -2.82
N LEU A 40 -12.03 -1.12 -2.92
CA LEU A 40 -12.28 0.14 -3.62
C LEU A 40 -12.32 -0.06 -5.14
N TYR A 41 -11.33 -0.74 -5.72
CA TYR A 41 -11.22 -0.90 -7.18
C TYR A 41 -12.40 -1.67 -7.77
N ARG A 42 -12.88 -2.73 -7.10
CA ARG A 42 -14.01 -3.53 -7.58
C ARG A 42 -15.33 -2.76 -7.68
N GLN A 43 -15.43 -1.56 -7.09
CA GLN A 43 -16.64 -0.73 -7.18
C GLN A 43 -16.82 -0.10 -8.56
N SER A 44 -15.73 0.10 -9.30
CA SER A 44 -15.74 0.83 -10.57
C SER A 44 -14.94 0.16 -11.69
N ARG A 45 -14.24 -0.94 -11.41
CA ARG A 45 -13.35 -1.61 -12.36
C ARG A 45 -13.66 -3.10 -12.52
N PRO A 46 -13.56 -3.64 -13.75
CA PRO A 46 -13.59 -5.09 -13.98
C PRO A 46 -12.42 -5.80 -13.27
N LEU A 47 -12.66 -7.03 -12.82
CA LEU A 47 -11.63 -7.83 -12.13
C LEU A 47 -10.38 -8.08 -12.99
N GLY A 48 -10.54 -8.24 -14.30
CA GLY A 48 -9.41 -8.44 -15.23
C GLY A 48 -8.48 -7.24 -15.30
N ASP A 49 -9.03 -6.02 -15.25
CA ASP A 49 -8.24 -4.78 -15.26
C ASP A 49 -7.48 -4.61 -13.95
N ILE A 50 -8.12 -4.95 -12.83
CA ILE A 50 -7.49 -4.95 -11.49
C ILE A 50 -6.31 -5.92 -11.47
N ALA A 51 -6.49 -7.15 -11.93
CA ALA A 51 -5.44 -8.15 -11.97
C ALA A 51 -4.26 -7.72 -12.84
N SER A 52 -4.54 -7.13 -14.00
CA SER A 52 -3.50 -6.64 -14.92
C SER A 52 -2.69 -5.49 -14.31
N GLU A 53 -3.34 -4.58 -13.59
CA GLU A 53 -2.67 -3.49 -12.90
C GLU A 53 -1.80 -3.96 -11.73
N LEU A 54 -2.29 -4.92 -10.93
CA LEU A 54 -1.48 -5.53 -9.86
C LEU A 54 -0.24 -6.21 -10.42
N GLN A 55 -0.39 -6.96 -11.52
CA GLN A 55 0.75 -7.59 -12.17
C GLN A 55 1.75 -6.54 -12.67
N PHE A 56 1.26 -5.47 -13.31
CA PHE A 56 2.10 -4.34 -13.73
C PHE A 56 2.87 -3.75 -12.54
N HIS A 57 2.22 -3.52 -11.39
CA HIS A 57 2.89 -3.02 -10.20
C HIS A 57 3.94 -4.00 -9.66
N ILE A 58 3.64 -5.29 -9.61
CA ILE A 58 4.60 -6.32 -9.19
C ILE A 58 5.84 -6.33 -10.09
N ASP A 59 5.63 -6.25 -11.41
CA ASP A 59 6.70 -6.29 -12.40
C ASP A 59 7.57 -5.02 -12.41
N ASN A 60 7.03 -3.90 -11.93
CA ASN A 60 7.69 -2.58 -11.92
C ASN A 60 7.95 -2.04 -10.51
N LEU A 61 7.80 -2.87 -9.48
CA LEU A 61 8.07 -2.50 -8.10
C LEU A 61 9.58 -2.33 -7.97
N ASP A 62 10.06 -1.09 -7.90
CA ASP A 62 11.48 -0.79 -7.73
C ASP A 62 11.92 -1.30 -6.34
N PRO A 63 12.77 -2.35 -6.27
CA PRO A 63 13.24 -2.88 -4.99
C PRO A 63 14.10 -1.87 -4.22
N ASP A 64 14.66 -0.87 -4.92
CA ASP A 64 15.58 0.13 -4.37
C ASP A 64 14.91 1.51 -4.16
N GLY A 65 13.64 1.67 -4.56
CA GLY A 65 12.99 2.97 -4.75
C GLY A 65 12.46 3.68 -3.50
N ASP A 66 12.28 2.99 -2.36
CA ASP A 66 11.73 3.62 -1.14
C ASP A 66 12.27 2.95 0.16
N GLN A 67 13.54 2.55 0.17
CA GLN A 67 14.24 2.14 1.40
C GLN A 67 14.62 3.33 2.29
N VAL A 68 13.67 4.24 2.57
CA VAL A 68 13.81 5.33 3.55
C VAL A 68 12.95 5.06 4.80
N PHE A 69 12.15 4.00 4.81
CA PHE A 69 11.23 3.71 5.93
C PHE A 69 11.82 3.11 7.20
N MET A 70 13.13 2.81 7.24
CA MET A 70 13.78 2.44 8.50
C MET A 70 15.23 2.90 8.55
N ARG A 71 15.47 4.10 9.06
CA ARG A 71 16.62 4.33 9.95
C ARG A 71 16.16 5.16 11.15
N PRO A 72 16.40 4.70 12.39
CA PRO A 72 16.05 5.43 13.61
C PRO A 72 16.83 6.75 13.74
#